data_AF-A0A3R7AP43-F1
#
_entry.id   AF-A0A3R7AP43-F1
#
_cell.length_a   1.000
_cell.length_b   1.000
_cell.length_c   1.000
_cell.angle_alpha   90.00
_cell.angle_beta   90.00
_cell.angle_gamma   90.00
#
_symmetry.space_group_name_H-M   'P 1'
#
loop_
_entity.id
_entity.type
_entity.pdbx_description
1 polymer ?
#
loop_
_entity_poly.entity_id
_entity_poly.type
_entity_poly.pdbx_seq_one_letter_code
_entity_poly.pdbx_strand_id
1 'polypeptide(L)'
;MLAINPGFRPKVSLTQADQLRVVCKRSMQELLHMAAACDPPDNRRALHYTTMPPKSTNEDVMTLCVSATLHASLDDIQDIMLSRISRTKDSHEFAKATETHVRGSQLLMKINDNLTLNWAMIESMSAVMRDRDFVYVQTRELRTVNDRLTWISCTHSVTLDGAPPLDTSVYDIVRGGIYASGYVFTELPDRGGVQAIYVLQVDFKGRSRPFMAHSTLKNWGNALGRMQSFFESRQLGRISDFILSDLQVKNYRLGMECHVCGADSFGFLGGRTPDNCRMCGEIVCARCVEKKAVPLKHGPVTLSLCRTCLGTPLAPECFSPTLRPVSTMMAAAASPSLSRSMDAFQDVRPGRERLQGPTETILLPGHLKRHVSETRLSQRRRRSMIPMVDLPPPHITKDIPDDLDVLNKLF
;
A
#
# COMPACT_ATOMS: atom_id res chain seq x y z
N MET A 1 -23.31 -6.41 -24.06
CA MET A 1 -23.92 -6.61 -22.73
C MET A 1 -22.89 -6.21 -21.69
N LEU A 2 -23.34 -5.87 -20.48
CA LEU A 2 -22.47 -5.48 -19.37
C LEU A 2 -22.22 -6.75 -18.53
N ALA A 3 -20.96 -7.05 -18.26
CA ALA A 3 -20.51 -8.37 -17.80
C ALA A 3 -20.95 -8.71 -16.36
N ILE A 4 -21.07 -7.68 -15.53
CA ILE A 4 -21.67 -7.66 -14.20
C ILE A 4 -22.70 -6.53 -14.25
N ASN A 5 -23.94 -6.77 -13.85
CA ASN A 5 -24.97 -5.72 -13.87
C ASN A 5 -24.50 -4.50 -13.01
N PRO A 6 -24.64 -3.23 -13.44
CA PRO A 6 -24.16 -2.08 -12.66
C PRO A 6 -24.93 -1.90 -11.35
N GLY A 7 -26.20 -2.34 -11.34
CA GLY A 7 -27.03 -2.49 -10.16
C GLY A 7 -26.79 -3.79 -9.38
N PHE A 8 -25.80 -4.63 -9.73
CA PHE A 8 -25.52 -5.85 -9.00
C PHE A 8 -25.10 -5.52 -7.57
N ARG A 9 -25.93 -5.97 -6.63
CA ARG A 9 -25.61 -6.03 -5.21
C ARG A 9 -25.89 -7.48 -4.82
N PRO A 10 -24.86 -8.30 -4.51
CA PRO A 10 -25.08 -9.69 -4.16
C PRO A 10 -25.94 -9.78 -2.91
N LYS A 11 -26.91 -10.70 -2.90
CA LYS A 11 -27.74 -10.97 -1.72
C LYS A 11 -27.13 -12.14 -0.96
N VAL A 12 -26.18 -11.84 -0.08
CA VAL A 12 -25.56 -12.84 0.81
C VAL A 12 -26.53 -13.15 1.95
N SER A 13 -27.02 -14.39 2.03
CA SER A 13 -27.82 -14.86 3.16
C SER A 13 -26.98 -14.94 4.45
N LEU A 14 -27.62 -14.97 5.63
CA LEU A 14 -26.91 -15.13 6.91
C LEU A 14 -26.04 -16.39 6.92
N THR A 15 -26.59 -17.52 6.47
CA THR A 15 -25.88 -18.80 6.34
C THR A 15 -24.64 -18.70 5.43
N GLN A 16 -24.75 -17.99 4.30
CA GLN A 16 -23.60 -17.74 3.43
C GLN A 16 -22.59 -16.80 4.09
N ALA A 17 -23.03 -15.77 4.81
CA ALA A 17 -22.13 -14.89 5.56
C ALA A 17 -21.31 -15.66 6.63
N ASP A 18 -21.92 -16.63 7.30
CA ASP A 18 -21.23 -17.50 8.26
C ASP A 18 -20.28 -18.49 7.59
N GLN A 19 -20.66 -19.08 6.45
CA GLN A 19 -19.74 -19.88 5.62
C GLN A 19 -18.52 -19.05 5.17
N LEU A 20 -18.73 -17.81 4.72
CA LEU A 20 -17.64 -16.88 4.36
C LEU A 20 -16.75 -16.54 5.56
N ARG A 21 -17.32 -16.33 6.76
CA ARG A 21 -16.55 -16.13 8.00
C ARG A 21 -15.68 -17.34 8.35
N VAL A 22 -16.18 -18.57 8.17
CA VAL A 22 -15.42 -19.81 8.39
C VAL A 22 -14.27 -19.93 7.37
N VAL A 23 -14.55 -19.67 6.08
CA VAL A 23 -13.52 -19.64 5.02
C VAL A 23 -12.44 -18.61 5.33
N CYS A 24 -12.81 -17.40 5.77
CA CYS A 24 -11.85 -16.37 6.17
C CYS A 24 -10.96 -16.81 7.34
N LYS A 25 -11.54 -17.37 8.42
CA LYS A 25 -10.76 -17.86 9.58
C LYS A 25 -9.73 -18.91 9.18
N ARG A 26 -10.12 -19.91 8.39
CA ARG A 26 -9.20 -20.95 7.89
C ARG A 26 -8.12 -20.36 6.97
N SER A 27 -8.51 -19.48 6.05
CA SER A 27 -7.59 -18.81 5.13
C SER A 27 -6.55 -17.96 5.85
N MET A 28 -6.94 -17.31 6.95
CA MET A 28 -6.04 -16.50 7.77
C MET A 28 -5.00 -17.36 8.52
N GLN A 29 -5.36 -18.58 8.90
CA GLN A 29 -4.45 -19.57 9.48
C GLN A 29 -3.51 -20.15 8.41
N GLU A 30 -4.04 -20.51 7.24
CA GLU A 30 -3.25 -20.94 6.08
C GLU A 30 -2.23 -19.86 5.65
N LEU A 31 -2.65 -18.58 5.60
CA LEU A 31 -1.78 -17.43 5.30
C LEU A 31 -0.63 -17.30 6.31
N LEU A 32 -0.92 -17.32 7.62
CA LEU A 32 0.13 -17.23 8.64
C LEU A 32 1.08 -18.43 8.62
N HIS A 33 0.58 -19.64 8.37
CA HIS A 33 1.41 -20.83 8.26
C HIS A 33 2.37 -20.73 7.06
N MET A 34 1.89 -20.27 5.90
CA MET A 34 2.75 -20.00 4.75
C MET A 34 3.75 -18.86 5.05
N ALA A 35 3.29 -17.74 5.64
CA ALA A 35 4.15 -16.60 5.97
C ALA A 35 5.30 -16.99 6.92
N ALA A 36 5.05 -17.86 7.90
CA ALA A 36 6.07 -18.39 8.82
C ALA A 36 7.09 -19.34 8.15
N ALA A 37 6.78 -19.85 6.96
CA ALA A 37 7.67 -20.68 6.14
C ALA A 37 8.37 -19.91 5.00
N CYS A 38 8.17 -18.58 4.91
CA CYS A 38 8.92 -17.73 3.99
C CYS A 38 10.28 -17.38 4.58
N ASP A 39 11.31 -17.25 3.73
CA ASP A 39 12.62 -16.81 4.20
C ASP A 39 12.53 -15.35 4.72
N PRO A 40 13.20 -15.02 5.85
CA PRO A 40 13.22 -13.64 6.37
C PRO A 40 13.96 -12.69 5.41
N PRO A 41 13.62 -11.39 5.41
CA PRO A 41 14.32 -10.41 4.60
C PRO A 41 15.79 -10.24 5.07
N ASP A 42 16.72 -10.42 4.15
CA ASP A 42 18.16 -10.20 4.34
C ASP A 42 18.59 -8.86 3.72
N ASN A 43 19.54 -8.18 4.36
CA ASN A 43 20.06 -6.86 3.98
C ASN A 43 20.72 -6.85 2.57
N ARG A 44 20.94 -8.03 1.94
CA ARG A 44 21.52 -8.16 0.60
C ARG A 44 20.55 -7.88 -0.55
N ARG A 45 19.23 -7.90 -0.32
CA ARG A 45 18.20 -7.71 -1.38
C ARG A 45 16.98 -6.96 -0.84
N ALA A 46 16.50 -5.97 -1.60
CA ALA A 46 15.28 -5.23 -1.24
C ALA A 46 14.01 -6.12 -1.25
N LEU A 47 13.99 -7.16 -2.09
CA LEU A 47 12.95 -8.20 -2.14
C LEU A 47 13.60 -9.57 -2.19
N HIS A 48 13.13 -10.49 -1.36
CA HIS A 48 13.45 -11.92 -1.45
C HIS A 48 12.22 -12.72 -1.89
N TYR A 49 12.44 -13.86 -2.55
CA TYR A 49 11.42 -14.65 -3.23
C TYR A 49 11.56 -16.14 -2.89
N THR A 50 10.54 -16.71 -2.24
CA THR A 50 10.48 -18.14 -1.85
C THR A 50 9.34 -18.81 -2.61
N THR A 51 9.64 -19.68 -3.57
CA THR A 51 8.62 -20.51 -4.23
C THR A 51 8.32 -21.72 -3.35
N MET A 52 7.06 -21.91 -2.98
CA MET A 52 6.62 -23.04 -2.16
C MET A 52 6.20 -24.23 -3.05
N PRO A 53 6.22 -25.47 -2.53
CA PRO A 53 5.73 -26.63 -3.27
C PRO A 53 4.24 -26.48 -3.66
N PRO A 54 3.79 -27.15 -4.74
CA PRO A 54 2.37 -27.19 -5.12
C PRO A 54 1.48 -27.71 -3.98
N LYS A 55 0.23 -27.25 -3.91
CA LYS A 55 -0.74 -27.80 -2.96
C LYS A 55 -1.11 -29.22 -3.39
N SER A 56 -0.99 -30.19 -2.49
CA SER A 56 -1.36 -31.61 -2.72
C SER A 56 -2.83 -31.82 -3.13
N THR A 57 -3.68 -30.81 -2.96
CA THR A 57 -5.09 -30.82 -3.37
C THR A 57 -5.34 -30.30 -4.79
N ASN A 58 -4.37 -29.58 -5.39
CA ASN A 58 -4.45 -29.06 -6.77
C ASN A 58 -3.07 -28.58 -7.24
N GLU A 59 -2.48 -29.28 -8.21
CA GLU A 59 -1.14 -28.99 -8.75
C GLU A 59 -1.09 -27.70 -9.61
N ASP A 60 -2.22 -27.24 -10.15
CA ASP A 60 -2.32 -25.95 -10.87
C ASP A 60 -2.19 -24.72 -9.94
N VAL A 61 -2.26 -24.91 -8.62
CA VAL A 61 -2.09 -23.85 -7.62
C VAL A 61 -0.61 -23.56 -7.40
N MET A 62 -0.12 -22.49 -8.01
CA MET A 62 1.23 -22.00 -7.77
C MET A 62 1.27 -21.12 -6.51
N THR A 63 2.23 -21.39 -5.61
CA THR A 63 2.45 -20.58 -4.41
C THR A 63 3.83 -19.92 -4.44
N LEU A 64 3.84 -18.60 -4.42
CA LEU A 64 5.03 -17.76 -4.29
C LEU A 64 4.90 -16.90 -3.03
N CYS A 65 5.95 -16.81 -2.24
CA CYS A 65 6.07 -15.84 -1.17
C CYS A 65 7.14 -14.80 -1.50
N VAL A 66 6.90 -13.56 -1.06
CA VAL A 66 7.86 -12.45 -1.19
C VAL A 66 8.02 -11.78 0.17
N SER A 67 9.26 -11.58 0.61
CA SER A 67 9.58 -10.91 1.87
C SER A 67 10.44 -9.66 1.65
N ALA A 68 10.20 -8.65 2.50
CA ALA A 68 10.84 -7.35 2.47
C ALA A 68 10.90 -6.73 3.87
N THR A 69 11.71 -5.68 4.04
CA THR A 69 11.58 -4.74 5.15
C THR A 69 10.99 -3.44 4.60
N LEU A 70 9.97 -2.89 5.24
CA LEU A 70 9.41 -1.58 4.88
C LEU A 70 9.70 -0.55 5.98
N HIS A 71 10.15 0.62 5.57
CA HIS A 71 10.39 1.77 6.44
C HIS A 71 9.10 2.60 6.60
N ALA A 72 8.11 2.02 7.28
CA ALA A 72 6.84 2.63 7.64
C ALA A 72 6.34 2.06 8.97
N SER A 73 5.47 2.79 9.67
CA SER A 73 4.77 2.29 10.86
C SER A 73 3.65 1.31 10.47
N LEU A 74 3.21 0.47 11.43
CA LEU A 74 2.01 -0.36 11.21
C LEU A 74 0.75 0.50 11.03
N ASP A 75 0.66 1.64 11.71
CA ASP A 75 -0.47 2.55 11.61
C ASP A 75 -0.54 3.21 10.21
N ASP A 76 0.58 3.69 9.67
CA ASP A 76 0.66 4.22 8.30
C ASP A 76 0.24 3.19 7.24
N ILE A 77 0.60 1.92 7.45
CA ILE A 77 0.22 0.81 6.56
C ILE A 77 -1.27 0.48 6.73
N GLN A 78 -1.76 0.39 7.96
CA GLN A 78 -3.16 0.12 8.27
C GLN A 78 -4.07 1.20 7.68
N ASP A 79 -3.78 2.48 7.91
CA ASP A 79 -4.57 3.61 7.43
C ASP A 79 -4.67 3.61 5.90
N ILE A 80 -3.55 3.46 5.19
CA ILE A 80 -3.55 3.57 3.72
C ILE A 80 -4.17 2.34 3.04
N MET A 81 -4.08 1.16 3.66
CA MET A 81 -4.68 -0.10 3.20
C MET A 81 -6.19 -0.19 3.54
N LEU A 82 -6.63 0.35 4.68
CA LEU A 82 -8.04 0.47 5.03
C LEU A 82 -8.73 1.56 4.22
N SER A 83 -8.02 2.60 3.80
CA SER A 83 -8.57 3.70 3.00
C SER A 83 -9.04 3.30 1.59
N ARG A 84 -8.86 2.05 1.15
CA ARG A 84 -9.62 1.54 -0.02
C ARG A 84 -11.12 1.39 0.26
N ILE A 85 -11.51 1.36 1.53
CA ILE A 85 -12.89 1.45 2.00
C ILE A 85 -13.28 2.93 2.15
N SER A 86 -12.39 3.75 2.73
CA SER A 86 -12.55 5.20 2.93
C SER A 86 -11.88 6.02 1.84
N ARG A 87 -12.57 6.22 0.69
CA ARG A 87 -12.09 6.84 -0.57
C ARG A 87 -11.31 8.16 -0.43
N THR A 88 -10.04 8.10 -0.01
CA THR A 88 -9.12 9.25 0.09
C THR A 88 -8.19 9.33 -1.11
N LYS A 89 -7.75 10.56 -1.45
CA LYS A 89 -6.78 10.83 -2.52
C LYS A 89 -5.51 9.98 -2.37
N ASP A 90 -4.93 9.99 -1.16
CA ASP A 90 -3.74 9.22 -0.79
C ASP A 90 -3.88 7.70 -1.04
N SER A 91 -5.07 7.12 -0.79
CA SER A 91 -5.29 5.69 -1.03
C SER A 91 -5.46 5.37 -2.52
N HIS A 92 -6.05 6.27 -3.30
CA HIS A 92 -6.09 6.15 -4.76
C HIS A 92 -4.67 6.28 -5.36
N GLU A 93 -3.85 7.19 -4.86
CA GLU A 93 -2.44 7.33 -5.26
C GLU A 93 -1.60 6.11 -4.86
N PHE A 94 -1.76 5.60 -3.63
CA PHE A 94 -1.14 4.36 -3.19
C PHE A 94 -1.56 3.15 -4.04
N ALA A 95 -2.85 3.01 -4.35
CA ALA A 95 -3.34 1.93 -5.20
C ALA A 95 -2.74 2.02 -6.61
N LYS A 96 -2.72 3.20 -7.24
CA LYS A 96 -2.11 3.40 -8.56
C LYS A 96 -0.59 3.14 -8.55
N ALA A 97 0.10 3.51 -7.47
CA ALA A 97 1.54 3.28 -7.32
C ALA A 97 1.90 1.80 -7.05
N THR A 98 1.07 1.05 -6.32
CA THR A 98 1.42 -0.30 -5.81
C THR A 98 0.77 -1.45 -6.59
N GLU A 99 -0.43 -1.26 -7.14
CA GLU A 99 -1.24 -2.27 -7.83
C GLU A 99 -1.37 -2.00 -9.33
N THR A 100 -0.23 -1.74 -9.98
CA THR A 100 -0.01 -1.43 -11.41
C THR A 100 -0.54 -2.45 -12.43
N HIS A 101 -1.33 -3.43 -12.01
CA HIS A 101 -1.92 -4.49 -12.86
C HIS A 101 -3.43 -4.65 -12.63
N VAL A 102 -4.00 -4.02 -11.58
CA VAL A 102 -5.45 -4.02 -11.32
C VAL A 102 -6.09 -2.97 -12.24
N ARG A 103 -6.71 -3.42 -13.33
CA ARG A 103 -7.39 -2.54 -14.30
C ARG A 103 -8.79 -2.11 -13.85
N GLY A 104 -9.38 -2.84 -12.91
CA GLY A 104 -10.65 -2.47 -12.28
C GLY A 104 -10.83 -3.23 -10.97
N SER A 105 -11.44 -2.58 -9.98
CA SER A 105 -11.88 -3.25 -8.75
C SER A 105 -13.15 -2.61 -8.22
N GLN A 106 -13.98 -3.41 -7.54
CA GLN A 106 -15.27 -3.00 -7.02
C GLN A 106 -15.55 -3.70 -5.69
N LEU A 107 -15.81 -2.92 -4.65
CA LEU A 107 -16.40 -3.42 -3.40
C LEU A 107 -17.84 -3.86 -3.69
N LEU A 108 -18.14 -5.15 -3.60
CA LEU A 108 -19.48 -5.69 -3.84
C LEU A 108 -20.36 -5.58 -2.58
N MET A 109 -19.79 -5.86 -1.41
CA MET A 109 -20.46 -5.79 -0.11
C MET A 109 -19.45 -5.64 1.03
N LYS A 110 -19.79 -4.86 2.06
CA LYS A 110 -19.16 -4.90 3.38
C LYS A 110 -19.98 -5.85 4.27
N ILE A 111 -19.37 -6.93 4.78
CA ILE A 111 -20.06 -7.96 5.59
C ILE A 111 -19.94 -7.64 7.09
N ASN A 112 -18.80 -7.07 7.50
CA ASN A 112 -18.60 -6.31 8.74
C ASN A 112 -17.38 -5.37 8.55
N ASP A 113 -16.89 -4.73 9.61
CA ASP A 113 -15.76 -3.79 9.52
C ASP A 113 -14.46 -4.41 8.98
N ASN A 114 -14.22 -5.67 9.30
CA ASN A 114 -12.99 -6.38 8.96
C ASN A 114 -13.11 -7.25 7.70
N LEU A 115 -14.33 -7.53 7.23
CA LEU A 115 -14.62 -8.46 6.13
C LEU A 115 -15.36 -7.79 4.98
N THR A 116 -14.70 -7.65 3.84
CA THR A 116 -15.30 -7.19 2.58
C THR A 116 -15.40 -8.33 1.56
N LEU A 117 -16.41 -8.26 0.70
CA LEU A 117 -16.57 -9.05 -0.51
C LEU A 117 -16.34 -8.13 -1.71
N ASN A 118 -15.43 -8.53 -2.60
CA ASN A 118 -14.86 -7.68 -3.63
C ASN A 118 -14.79 -8.41 -4.97
N TRP A 119 -14.75 -7.64 -6.04
CA TRP A 119 -14.39 -8.09 -7.38
C TRP A 119 -13.18 -7.29 -7.87
N ALA A 120 -12.29 -7.91 -8.65
CA ALA A 120 -11.24 -7.22 -9.38
C ALA A 120 -10.90 -7.91 -10.71
N MET A 121 -10.51 -7.11 -11.70
CA MET A 121 -9.87 -7.55 -12.93
C MET A 121 -8.38 -7.19 -12.88
N ILE A 122 -7.53 -8.18 -13.16
CA ILE A 122 -6.07 -8.04 -13.21
C ILE A 122 -5.60 -8.39 -14.62
N GLU A 123 -4.85 -7.47 -15.23
CA GLU A 123 -4.29 -7.66 -16.57
C GLU A 123 -3.14 -8.68 -16.55
N SER A 124 -3.02 -9.48 -17.61
CA SER A 124 -1.84 -10.28 -17.84
C SER A 124 -0.71 -9.48 -18.47
N MET A 125 0.51 -9.74 -17.99
CA MET A 125 1.75 -9.18 -18.55
C MET A 125 2.10 -9.70 -19.96
N SER A 126 1.40 -10.72 -20.47
CA SER A 126 1.69 -11.32 -21.77
C SER A 126 0.45 -11.30 -22.65
N ALA A 127 0.56 -10.78 -23.87
CA ALA A 127 -0.52 -10.81 -24.86
C ALA A 127 -0.95 -12.25 -25.27
N VAL A 128 -0.19 -13.28 -24.89
CA VAL A 128 -0.51 -14.70 -25.13
C VAL A 128 -1.26 -15.34 -23.95
N MET A 129 -1.46 -14.59 -22.87
CA MET A 129 -2.11 -15.05 -21.63
C MET A 129 -3.28 -14.10 -21.31
N ARG A 130 -4.48 -14.67 -21.16
CA ARG A 130 -5.71 -13.90 -20.90
C ARG A 130 -5.67 -13.07 -19.61
N ASP A 131 -6.44 -12.00 -19.57
CA ASP A 131 -6.69 -11.26 -18.34
C ASP A 131 -7.59 -12.08 -17.40
N ARG A 132 -7.47 -11.85 -16.08
CA ARG A 132 -8.24 -12.58 -15.07
C ARG A 132 -9.19 -11.68 -14.33
N ASP A 133 -10.38 -12.19 -14.02
CA ASP A 133 -11.23 -11.62 -12.99
C ASP A 133 -11.29 -12.53 -11.75
N PHE A 134 -11.55 -11.93 -10.60
CA PHE A 134 -11.58 -12.60 -9.30
C PHE A 134 -12.76 -12.06 -8.48
N VAL A 135 -13.59 -12.95 -7.96
CA VAL A 135 -14.55 -12.67 -6.88
C VAL A 135 -13.95 -13.22 -5.60
N TYR A 136 -13.79 -12.39 -4.57
CA TYR A 136 -13.08 -12.78 -3.34
C TYR A 136 -13.58 -12.07 -2.09
N VAL A 137 -13.52 -12.80 -0.97
CA VAL A 137 -13.55 -12.17 0.35
C VAL A 137 -12.16 -11.71 0.75
N GLN A 138 -12.09 -10.57 1.44
CA GLN A 138 -10.88 -10.03 2.03
C GLN A 138 -11.15 -9.73 3.50
N THR A 139 -10.41 -10.39 4.39
CA THR A 139 -10.45 -10.19 5.85
C THR A 139 -9.19 -9.46 6.32
N ARG A 140 -9.36 -8.50 7.22
CA ARG A 140 -8.28 -7.68 7.81
C ARG A 140 -8.29 -7.80 9.33
N GLU A 141 -7.12 -7.85 9.95
CA GLU A 141 -6.99 -8.01 11.40
C GLU A 141 -5.67 -7.43 11.90
N LEU A 142 -5.70 -6.69 13.00
CA LEU A 142 -4.53 -6.34 13.80
C LEU A 142 -4.51 -7.28 15.01
N ARG A 143 -3.43 -8.03 15.21
CA ARG A 143 -3.26 -8.92 16.37
C ARG A 143 -1.79 -9.17 16.71
N THR A 144 -1.52 -9.67 17.91
CA THR A 144 -0.20 -10.18 18.27
C THR A 144 0.05 -11.54 17.62
N VAL A 145 1.22 -11.73 17.01
CA VAL A 145 1.72 -13.02 16.51
C VAL A 145 3.17 -13.14 16.95
N ASN A 146 3.54 -14.22 17.65
CA ASN A 146 4.88 -14.45 18.20
C ASN A 146 5.41 -13.22 18.98
N ASP A 147 4.58 -12.71 19.90
CA ASP A 147 4.82 -11.54 20.75
C ASP A 147 5.13 -10.21 20.03
N ARG A 148 4.80 -10.12 18.73
CA ARG A 148 4.91 -8.89 17.93
C ARG A 148 3.56 -8.45 17.38
N LEU A 149 3.32 -7.15 17.36
CA LEU A 149 2.12 -6.59 16.73
C LEU A 149 2.18 -6.88 15.23
N THR A 150 1.08 -7.37 14.66
CA THR A 150 1.00 -7.84 13.29
C THR A 150 -0.30 -7.41 12.63
N TRP A 151 -0.21 -6.63 11.55
CA TRP A 151 -1.36 -6.30 10.70
C TRP A 151 -1.44 -7.25 9.52
N ILE A 152 -2.61 -7.85 9.30
CA ILE A 152 -2.82 -8.93 8.33
C ILE A 152 -4.00 -8.58 7.41
N SER A 153 -3.83 -8.81 6.11
CA SER A 153 -4.88 -8.71 5.09
C SER A 153 -4.90 -9.97 4.24
N CYS A 154 -5.82 -10.90 4.52
CA CYS A 154 -5.99 -12.16 3.80
C CYS A 154 -7.15 -12.10 2.79
N THR A 155 -6.89 -12.61 1.59
CA THR A 155 -7.81 -12.72 0.44
C THR A 155 -8.06 -14.19 0.09
N HIS A 156 -9.31 -14.55 -0.18
CA HIS A 156 -9.70 -15.88 -0.65
C HIS A 156 -10.86 -15.78 -1.67
N SER A 157 -10.70 -16.38 -2.84
CA SER A 157 -11.69 -16.40 -3.91
C SER A 157 -12.87 -17.31 -3.58
N VAL A 158 -14.09 -16.84 -3.87
CA VAL A 158 -15.32 -17.53 -3.51
C VAL A 158 -16.31 -17.57 -4.67
N THR A 159 -17.01 -18.69 -4.80
CA THR A 159 -18.19 -18.79 -5.68
C THR A 159 -19.36 -18.07 -5.01
N LEU A 160 -20.14 -17.32 -5.78
CA LEU A 160 -21.22 -16.50 -5.28
C LEU A 160 -22.36 -16.39 -6.30
N ASP A 161 -23.60 -16.56 -5.82
CA ASP A 161 -24.80 -16.47 -6.63
C ASP A 161 -24.95 -15.09 -7.26
N GLY A 162 -25.17 -15.05 -8.58
CA GLY A 162 -25.22 -13.81 -9.36
C GLY A 162 -23.87 -13.18 -9.73
N ALA A 163 -22.74 -13.75 -9.29
CA ALA A 163 -21.39 -13.37 -9.75
C ALA A 163 -20.67 -14.52 -10.49
N PRO A 164 -21.29 -15.13 -11.53
CA PRO A 164 -20.69 -16.24 -12.28
C PRO A 164 -19.38 -15.81 -12.98
N PRO A 165 -18.56 -16.76 -13.46
CA PRO A 165 -17.50 -16.48 -14.42
C PRO A 165 -18.03 -15.72 -15.63
N LEU A 166 -17.25 -14.79 -16.16
CA LEU A 166 -17.58 -14.10 -17.41
C LEU A 166 -17.45 -15.06 -18.60
N ASP A 167 -18.24 -14.86 -19.65
CA ASP A 167 -18.13 -15.65 -20.87
C ASP A 167 -16.81 -15.32 -21.60
N THR A 168 -15.84 -16.23 -21.50
CA THR A 168 -14.52 -16.10 -22.13
C THR A 168 -14.60 -16.02 -23.66
N SER A 169 -15.69 -16.43 -24.31
CA SER A 169 -15.87 -16.25 -25.76
C SER A 169 -16.27 -14.82 -26.15
N VAL A 170 -16.83 -14.04 -25.20
CA VAL A 170 -17.29 -12.66 -25.42
C VAL A 170 -16.30 -11.64 -24.87
N TYR A 171 -15.71 -11.90 -23.70
CA TYR A 171 -14.86 -10.94 -22.98
C TYR A 171 -13.36 -11.30 -22.99
N ASP A 172 -12.97 -12.49 -23.47
CA ASP A 172 -11.61 -13.07 -23.39
C ASP A 172 -10.99 -13.16 -21.97
N ILE A 173 -11.78 -12.89 -20.93
CA ILE A 173 -11.40 -12.96 -19.51
C ILE A 173 -11.61 -14.38 -18.96
N VAL A 174 -10.75 -14.79 -18.02
CA VAL A 174 -10.86 -16.07 -17.28
C VAL A 174 -11.08 -15.79 -15.79
N ARG A 175 -12.06 -16.46 -15.16
CA ARG A 175 -12.21 -16.45 -13.69
C ARG A 175 -11.04 -17.19 -13.04
N GLY A 176 -10.14 -16.46 -12.38
CA GLY A 176 -9.05 -17.04 -11.60
C GLY A 176 -9.44 -17.37 -10.16
N GLY A 177 -8.56 -18.07 -9.45
CA GLY A 177 -8.68 -18.33 -8.02
C GLY A 177 -7.45 -17.87 -7.25
N ILE A 178 -7.65 -17.08 -6.19
CA ILE A 178 -6.64 -16.68 -5.21
C ILE A 178 -7.02 -17.32 -3.88
N TYR A 179 -6.11 -18.00 -3.19
CA TYR A 179 -6.43 -18.76 -1.98
C TYR A 179 -5.48 -18.38 -0.85
N ALA A 180 -6.00 -18.09 0.35
CA ALA A 180 -5.20 -17.82 1.56
C ALA A 180 -3.99 -16.89 1.33
N SER A 181 -4.17 -15.88 0.47
CA SER A 181 -3.10 -15.01 -0.04
C SER A 181 -3.23 -13.61 0.53
N GLY A 182 -2.18 -12.82 0.44
CA GLY A 182 -2.18 -11.44 0.90
C GLY A 182 -1.02 -11.14 1.84
N TYR A 183 -1.20 -10.08 2.63
CA TYR A 183 -0.10 -9.44 3.34
C TYR A 183 -0.11 -9.76 4.82
N VAL A 184 1.09 -9.97 5.37
CA VAL A 184 1.40 -10.03 6.79
C VAL A 184 2.49 -8.98 7.04
N PHE A 185 2.20 -7.97 7.86
CA PHE A 185 3.15 -6.95 8.27
C PHE A 185 3.39 -7.06 9.77
N THR A 186 4.61 -7.37 10.17
CA THR A 186 5.02 -7.61 11.57
C THR A 186 5.95 -6.52 12.04
N GLU A 187 5.73 -5.98 13.24
CA GLU A 187 6.54 -4.90 13.79
C GLU A 187 8.01 -5.29 14.04
N LEU A 188 8.93 -4.40 13.66
CA LEU A 188 10.36 -4.49 13.99
C LEU A 188 10.79 -3.26 14.83
N PRO A 189 10.45 -3.20 16.14
CA PRO A 189 10.80 -2.06 17.00
C PRO A 189 12.31 -1.78 16.98
N ASP A 190 13.11 -2.85 17.00
CA ASP A 190 14.58 -2.84 17.00
C ASP A 190 15.21 -2.27 15.71
N ARG A 191 14.41 -2.00 14.66
CA ARG A 191 14.88 -1.61 13.31
C ARG A 191 14.13 -0.46 12.65
N GLY A 192 13.12 0.14 13.30
CA GLY A 192 12.39 1.29 12.77
C GLY A 192 11.61 0.99 11.48
N GLY A 193 10.71 0.01 11.53
CA GLY A 193 9.85 -0.37 10.40
C GLY A 193 9.12 -1.68 10.64
N VAL A 194 8.71 -2.34 9.55
CA VAL A 194 8.03 -3.64 9.59
C VAL A 194 8.71 -4.68 8.69
N GLN A 195 8.62 -5.94 9.09
CA GLN A 195 8.79 -7.07 8.20
C GLN A 195 7.50 -7.19 7.38
N ALA A 196 7.61 -7.10 6.05
CA ALA A 196 6.49 -7.28 5.14
C ALA A 196 6.63 -8.63 4.42
N ILE A 197 5.57 -9.43 4.46
CA ILE A 197 5.46 -10.71 3.75
C ILE A 197 4.20 -10.67 2.89
N TYR A 198 4.34 -10.99 1.61
CA TYR A 198 3.23 -11.14 0.66
C TYR A 198 3.20 -12.59 0.15
N VAL A 199 2.18 -13.34 0.55
CA VAL A 199 1.94 -14.70 0.03
C VAL A 199 0.97 -14.63 -1.14
N LEU A 200 1.34 -15.28 -2.25
CA LEU A 200 0.61 -15.33 -3.50
C LEU A 200 0.40 -16.80 -3.90
N GLN A 201 -0.75 -17.36 -3.51
CA GLN A 201 -1.19 -18.71 -3.83
C GLN A 201 -2.37 -18.63 -4.80
N VAL A 202 -2.10 -18.92 -6.07
CA VAL A 202 -2.98 -18.56 -7.19
C VAL A 202 -3.11 -19.71 -8.18
N ASP A 203 -4.34 -20.00 -8.56
CA ASP A 203 -4.70 -20.80 -9.72
C ASP A 203 -5.19 -19.85 -10.82
N PHE A 204 -4.41 -19.73 -11.89
CA PHE A 204 -4.72 -18.83 -13.01
C PHE A 204 -5.83 -19.36 -13.92
N LYS A 205 -6.17 -20.65 -13.84
CA LYS A 205 -7.10 -21.39 -14.71
C LYS A 205 -6.79 -21.33 -16.22
N GLY A 206 -7.28 -22.35 -16.95
CA GLY A 206 -7.09 -22.46 -18.39
C GLY A 206 -5.62 -22.72 -18.79
N ARG A 207 -5.25 -22.38 -20.02
CA ARG A 207 -3.96 -22.79 -20.65
C ARG A 207 -2.76 -21.89 -20.27
N SER A 208 -2.64 -21.48 -19.01
CA SER A 208 -1.46 -20.74 -18.52
C SER A 208 -0.24 -21.65 -18.37
N ARG A 209 0.82 -21.43 -19.17
CA ARG A 209 2.09 -22.15 -18.99
C ARG A 209 2.75 -21.75 -17.65
N PRO A 210 3.34 -22.68 -16.88
CA PRO A 210 3.86 -22.38 -15.53
C PRO A 210 4.83 -21.20 -15.45
N PHE A 211 5.72 -21.02 -16.44
CA PHE A 211 6.65 -19.88 -16.45
C PHE A 211 5.94 -18.52 -16.55
N MET A 212 4.79 -18.43 -17.23
CA MET A 212 4.01 -17.19 -17.35
C MET A 212 3.25 -16.89 -16.05
N ALA A 213 2.71 -17.92 -15.40
CA ALA A 213 2.12 -17.82 -14.06
C ALA A 213 3.17 -17.32 -13.04
N HIS A 214 4.34 -17.97 -12.97
CA HIS A 214 5.43 -17.60 -12.07
C HIS A 214 5.95 -16.17 -12.32
N SER A 215 6.10 -15.77 -13.59
CA SER A 215 6.48 -14.39 -13.96
C SER A 215 5.44 -13.37 -13.47
N THR A 216 4.15 -13.67 -13.66
CA THR A 216 3.03 -12.83 -13.21
C THR A 216 3.03 -12.70 -11.68
N LEU A 217 3.20 -13.79 -10.93
CA LEU A 217 3.29 -13.74 -9.48
C LEU A 217 4.50 -12.96 -8.97
N LYS A 218 5.68 -13.08 -9.61
CA LYS A 218 6.84 -12.25 -9.23
C LYS A 218 6.57 -10.76 -9.42
N ASN A 219 5.89 -10.38 -10.49
CA ASN A 219 5.54 -8.99 -10.74
C ASN A 219 4.41 -8.45 -9.84
N TRP A 220 3.47 -9.30 -9.42
CA TRP A 220 2.55 -8.96 -8.33
C TRP A 220 3.32 -8.78 -7.02
N GLY A 221 4.30 -9.66 -6.75
CA GLY A 221 5.24 -9.60 -5.63
C GLY A 221 6.06 -8.31 -5.53
N ASN A 222 6.45 -7.72 -6.67
CA ASN A 222 7.07 -6.40 -6.74
C ASN A 222 6.24 -5.27 -6.07
N ALA A 223 4.96 -5.50 -5.74
CA ALA A 223 4.15 -4.57 -4.97
C ALA A 223 4.81 -4.15 -3.65
N LEU A 224 5.53 -5.04 -2.95
CA LEU A 224 6.27 -4.67 -1.73
C LEU A 224 7.38 -3.65 -2.02
N GLY A 225 8.08 -3.77 -3.15
CA GLY A 225 9.09 -2.79 -3.57
C GLY A 225 8.45 -1.44 -3.92
N ARG A 226 7.31 -1.47 -4.61
CA ARG A 226 6.51 -0.26 -4.91
C ARG A 226 5.96 0.41 -3.64
N MET A 227 5.59 -0.38 -2.61
CA MET A 227 5.21 0.13 -1.30
C MET A 227 6.37 0.82 -0.60
N GLN A 228 7.58 0.24 -0.60
CA GLN A 228 8.76 0.90 -0.03
C GLN A 228 9.03 2.25 -0.71
N SER A 229 9.03 2.29 -2.05
CA SER A 229 9.21 3.55 -2.79
C SER A 229 8.10 4.57 -2.53
N PHE A 230 6.86 4.12 -2.33
CA PHE A 230 5.75 5.00 -1.94
C PHE A 230 5.96 5.60 -0.55
N PHE A 231 6.27 4.78 0.46
CA PHE A 231 6.47 5.27 1.84
C PHE A 231 7.69 6.19 1.94
N GLU A 232 8.79 5.87 1.26
CA GLU A 232 9.95 6.77 1.14
C GLU A 232 9.57 8.10 0.46
N SER A 233 8.79 8.06 -0.63
CA SER A 233 8.32 9.28 -1.31
C SER A 233 7.39 10.12 -0.43
N ARG A 234 6.46 9.49 0.31
CA ARG A 234 5.55 10.14 1.26
C ARG A 234 6.30 10.74 2.45
N GLN A 235 7.38 10.10 2.90
CA GLN A 235 8.27 10.65 3.92
C GLN A 235 9.03 11.86 3.36
N LEU A 236 9.68 11.74 2.19
CA LEU A 236 10.43 12.84 1.57
C LEU A 236 9.54 14.05 1.23
N GLY A 237 8.27 13.82 0.88
CA GLY A 237 7.24 14.86 0.70
C GLY A 237 6.69 15.48 2.00
N ARG A 238 6.99 14.91 3.18
CA ARG A 238 6.82 15.57 4.49
C ARG A 238 8.10 16.28 4.92
N ILE A 239 9.27 15.81 4.48
CA ILE A 239 10.58 16.42 4.74
C ILE A 239 10.75 17.75 3.99
N SER A 240 10.13 17.92 2.82
CA SER A 240 10.27 19.11 1.96
C SER A 240 10.01 20.44 2.68
N ASP A 241 9.10 20.45 3.66
CA ASP A 241 8.68 21.65 4.39
C ASP A 241 9.66 22.05 5.50
N PHE A 242 10.59 21.15 5.87
CA PHE A 242 11.62 21.35 6.89
C PHE A 242 13.03 21.51 6.28
N ILE A 243 13.12 21.78 4.97
CA ILE A 243 14.41 21.93 4.28
C ILE A 243 15.05 23.30 4.54
N LEU A 244 16.29 23.27 5.02
CA LEU A 244 17.12 24.43 5.31
C LEU A 244 17.90 24.92 4.09
N SER A 245 17.90 26.25 3.91
CA SER A 245 18.70 26.96 2.91
C SER A 245 20.21 26.94 3.25
N ASP A 246 21.04 27.32 2.28
CA ASP A 246 22.51 27.42 2.44
C ASP A 246 22.94 28.36 3.59
N LEU A 247 22.08 29.31 3.98
CA LEU A 247 22.35 30.26 5.07
C LEU A 247 21.99 29.70 6.46
N GLN A 248 21.29 28.57 6.53
CA GLN A 248 20.80 27.96 7.77
C GLN A 248 21.58 26.70 8.19
N VAL A 249 22.45 26.16 7.31
CA VAL A 249 23.30 25.01 7.63
C VAL A 249 24.58 25.45 8.36
N LYS A 250 25.13 24.60 9.22
CA LYS A 250 26.38 24.91 9.95
C LYS A 250 27.58 24.97 9.02
N ASN A 251 28.38 26.03 9.14
CA ASN A 251 29.60 26.18 8.36
C ASN A 251 30.65 25.13 8.79
N TYR A 252 31.07 24.28 7.85
CA TYR A 252 32.07 23.21 8.05
C TYR A 252 33.45 23.69 8.56
N ARG A 253 33.71 25.00 8.53
CA ARG A 253 34.93 25.62 9.10
C ARG A 253 34.87 25.79 10.62
N LEU A 254 33.73 25.54 11.26
CA LEU A 254 33.52 25.69 12.71
C LEU A 254 33.66 24.38 13.50
N GLY A 255 33.87 23.25 12.82
CA GLY A 255 34.09 21.94 13.44
C GLY A 255 34.14 20.81 12.41
N MET A 256 34.87 19.74 12.69
CA MET A 256 35.01 18.57 11.80
C MET A 256 34.54 17.24 12.43
N GLU A 257 33.64 17.32 13.40
CA GLU A 257 32.98 16.16 14.02
C GLU A 257 31.69 15.81 13.25
N CYS A 258 31.39 14.52 13.10
CA CYS A 258 30.12 14.05 12.56
C CYS A 258 29.02 13.98 13.65
N HIS A 259 28.02 14.86 13.57
CA HIS A 259 26.89 14.92 14.52
C HIS A 259 26.18 13.57 14.77
N VAL A 260 26.19 12.64 13.81
CA VAL A 260 25.50 11.34 13.92
C VAL A 260 26.36 10.25 14.58
N CYS A 261 27.70 10.37 14.59
CA CYS A 261 28.56 9.29 15.06
C CYS A 261 29.82 9.70 15.84
N GLY A 262 29.97 10.98 16.20
CA GLY A 262 31.12 11.47 16.98
C GLY A 262 32.48 11.31 16.28
N ALA A 263 32.48 11.06 14.97
CA ALA A 263 33.71 10.84 14.23
C ALA A 263 34.35 12.19 13.88
N ASP A 264 35.40 12.54 14.62
CA ASP A 264 36.31 13.64 14.33
C ASP A 264 37.07 13.44 13.02
N SER A 265 37.41 14.57 12.39
CA SER A 265 38.32 14.69 11.25
C SER A 265 37.92 13.83 10.04
N PHE A 266 37.23 14.46 9.07
CA PHE A 266 36.82 13.86 7.78
C PHE A 266 37.96 13.43 6.82
N GLY A 267 39.16 13.18 7.34
CA GLY A 267 40.22 12.41 6.70
C GLY A 267 40.96 13.12 5.58
N PHE A 268 42.06 13.82 5.93
CA PHE A 268 43.06 14.31 4.96
C PHE A 268 43.67 13.18 4.08
N LEU A 269 43.53 11.90 4.47
CA LEU A 269 43.89 10.72 3.68
C LEU A 269 42.66 9.84 3.30
N GLY A 270 41.43 10.31 3.54
CA GLY A 270 40.20 9.51 3.49
C GLY A 270 39.30 9.70 2.27
N GLY A 271 39.53 10.74 1.45
CA GLY A 271 38.85 10.93 0.16
C GLY A 271 37.34 11.16 0.22
N ARG A 272 36.77 11.59 1.36
CA ARG A 272 35.32 11.81 1.52
C ARG A 272 35.03 13.10 2.26
N THR A 273 34.69 14.15 1.51
CA THR A 273 34.24 15.43 2.07
C THR A 273 33.04 15.27 3.00
N PRO A 274 32.93 16.06 4.08
CA PRO A 274 31.68 16.18 4.81
C PRO A 274 30.58 16.80 3.93
N ASP A 275 29.34 16.66 4.39
CA ASP A 275 28.16 17.29 3.82
C ASP A 275 27.30 17.85 4.97
N ASN A 276 26.36 18.74 4.66
CA ASN A 276 25.42 19.27 5.65
C ASN A 276 24.08 18.55 5.52
N CYS A 277 23.49 18.16 6.66
CA CYS A 277 22.12 17.68 6.66
C CYS A 277 21.16 18.83 6.35
N ARG A 278 20.38 18.69 5.28
CA ARG A 278 19.42 19.71 4.82
C ARG A 278 18.14 19.82 5.66
N MET A 279 17.98 19.04 6.73
CA MET A 279 16.88 19.16 7.69
C MET A 279 17.33 19.80 9.01
N CYS A 280 18.38 19.28 9.65
CA CYS A 280 18.87 19.82 10.94
C CYS A 280 20.07 20.78 10.83
N GLY A 281 20.64 20.97 9.64
CA GLY A 281 21.77 21.88 9.39
C GLY A 281 23.14 21.33 9.79
N GLU A 282 23.16 20.23 10.55
CA GLU A 282 24.36 19.63 11.14
C GLU A 282 25.35 19.06 10.12
N ILE A 283 26.62 19.02 10.53
CA ILE A 283 27.73 18.50 9.71
C ILE A 283 27.79 16.98 9.86
N VAL A 284 27.84 16.26 8.74
CA VAL A 284 27.79 14.80 8.71
C VAL A 284 28.80 14.18 7.75
N CYS A 285 29.38 13.05 8.15
CA CYS A 285 30.31 12.29 7.31
C CYS A 285 29.56 11.53 6.20
N ALA A 286 30.28 11.21 5.13
CA ALA A 286 29.82 10.40 4.00
C ALA A 286 29.41 8.94 4.34
N ARG A 287 29.38 8.54 5.63
CA ARG A 287 28.79 7.27 6.10
C ARG A 287 27.44 7.44 6.78
N CYS A 288 27.11 8.66 7.23
CA CYS A 288 25.90 8.97 8.01
C CYS A 288 24.89 9.85 7.27
N VAL A 289 25.21 10.20 6.02
CA VAL A 289 24.39 11.00 5.11
C VAL A 289 23.94 10.16 3.92
N GLU A 290 22.73 10.40 3.45
CA GLU A 290 22.19 9.83 2.22
C GLU A 290 21.70 10.96 1.32
N LYS A 291 21.90 10.80 0.01
CA LYS A 291 21.43 11.77 -0.98
C LYS A 291 20.09 11.31 -1.53
N LYS A 292 19.03 12.08 -1.25
CA LYS A 292 17.64 11.76 -1.60
C LYS A 292 17.08 12.84 -2.51
N ALA A 293 16.27 12.46 -3.50
CA ALA A 293 15.54 13.42 -4.33
C ALA A 293 14.30 13.91 -3.57
N VAL A 294 14.40 15.07 -2.92
CA VAL A 294 13.31 15.68 -2.14
C VAL A 294 12.42 16.47 -3.09
N PRO A 295 11.09 16.25 -3.14
CA PRO A 295 10.19 17.01 -3.98
C PRO A 295 10.00 18.43 -3.42
N LEU A 296 10.56 19.45 -4.07
CA LEU A 296 10.37 20.85 -3.69
C LEU A 296 9.40 21.57 -4.65
N LYS A 297 8.98 22.78 -4.28
CA LYS A 297 8.06 23.63 -5.06
C LYS A 297 8.53 23.95 -6.49
N HIS A 298 9.81 23.77 -6.78
CA HIS A 298 10.43 24.00 -8.10
C HIS A 298 10.88 22.69 -8.80
N GLY A 299 10.43 21.53 -8.29
CA GLY A 299 10.82 20.20 -8.77
C GLY A 299 11.64 19.40 -7.74
N PRO A 300 11.95 18.13 -8.03
CA PRO A 300 12.77 17.30 -7.16
C PRO A 300 14.24 17.76 -7.15
N VAL A 301 14.80 17.94 -5.97
CA VAL A 301 16.21 18.34 -5.77
C VAL A 301 16.93 17.28 -4.95
N THR A 302 18.12 16.87 -5.39
CA THR A 302 18.96 15.91 -4.65
C THR A 302 19.59 16.60 -3.43
N LEU A 303 19.06 16.31 -2.25
CA LEU A 303 19.51 16.89 -0.98
C LEU A 303 20.17 15.83 -0.09
N SER A 304 21.15 16.28 0.68
CA SER A 304 21.89 15.47 1.65
C SER A 304 21.14 15.46 2.99
N LEU A 305 20.68 14.28 3.42
CA LEU A 305 19.91 14.08 4.66
C LEU A 305 20.62 13.07 5.56
N CYS A 306 20.70 13.34 6.86
CA CYS A 306 21.35 12.42 7.79
C CYS A 306 20.41 11.28 8.19
N ARG A 307 20.98 10.13 8.54
CA ARG A 307 20.19 8.94 8.91
C ARG A 307 19.28 9.15 10.10
N THR A 308 19.66 10.01 11.06
CA THR A 308 18.77 10.39 12.17
C THR A 308 17.52 11.09 11.63
N CYS A 309 17.68 12.14 10.82
CA CYS A 309 16.56 12.86 10.20
C CYS A 309 15.70 11.99 9.26
N LEU A 310 16.28 10.98 8.61
CA LEU A 310 15.55 9.99 7.82
C LEU A 310 14.88 8.90 8.66
N GLY A 311 15.28 8.71 9.92
CA GLY A 311 14.66 7.77 10.87
C GLY A 311 13.63 8.40 11.81
N THR A 312 13.66 9.72 12.01
CA THR A 312 12.76 10.42 12.93
C THR A 312 11.32 10.51 12.39
N PRO A 313 10.30 10.07 13.16
CA PRO A 313 8.90 10.35 12.85
C PRO A 313 8.64 11.85 12.86
N LEU A 314 8.11 12.40 11.76
CA LEU A 314 7.96 13.84 11.58
C LEU A 314 6.71 14.38 12.31
N ALA A 315 6.78 14.55 13.63
CA ALA A 315 5.86 15.38 14.40
C ALA A 315 6.34 16.85 14.40
N PRO A 316 5.45 17.87 14.43
CA PRO A 316 5.84 19.28 14.35
C PRO A 316 6.87 19.70 15.41
N GLU A 317 6.73 19.16 16.63
CA GLU A 317 7.59 19.45 17.78
C GLU A 317 9.06 19.01 17.59
N CYS A 318 9.32 18.03 16.70
CA CYS A 318 10.60 17.31 16.64
C CYS A 318 11.73 18.05 15.91
N PHE A 319 11.50 19.27 15.41
CA PHE A 319 12.49 20.02 14.60
C PHE A 319 12.89 21.37 15.19
N SER A 320 12.63 21.57 16.49
CA SER A 320 13.25 22.65 17.25
C SER A 320 14.78 22.46 17.30
N PRO A 321 15.60 23.48 17.00
CA PRO A 321 17.06 23.37 16.90
C PRO A 321 17.78 23.18 18.25
N THR A 322 17.06 22.81 19.31
CA THR A 322 17.56 22.61 20.68
C THR A 322 17.60 21.13 21.11
N LEU A 323 17.15 20.19 20.28
CA LEU A 323 17.13 18.77 20.63
C LEU A 323 18.56 18.19 20.68
N ARG A 324 19.02 17.93 21.91
CA ARG A 324 20.24 17.16 22.20
C ARG A 324 20.07 15.70 21.75
N PRO A 325 21.17 14.95 21.52
CA PRO A 325 21.09 13.52 21.24
C PRO A 325 20.29 12.77 22.31
N VAL A 326 19.38 11.88 21.89
CA VAL A 326 18.76 10.90 22.79
C VAL A 326 19.78 9.83 23.11
N SER A 327 20.64 10.11 24.09
CA SER A 327 21.56 9.13 24.64
C SER A 327 20.77 8.00 25.30
N THR A 328 21.14 6.77 24.92
CA THR A 328 20.71 5.47 25.43
C THR A 328 19.98 5.49 26.78
N MET A 329 18.70 5.12 26.79
CA MET A 329 18.00 4.71 28.01
C MET A 329 17.57 3.25 27.92
N MET A 330 18.38 2.41 28.55
CA MET A 330 18.03 1.07 29.02
C MET A 330 18.53 0.94 30.47
N ALA A 331 17.75 0.21 31.28
CA ALA A 331 18.00 -0.14 32.68
C ALA A 331 17.80 0.94 33.78
N ALA A 332 17.58 0.40 34.99
CA ALA A 332 17.63 1.04 36.32
C ALA A 332 16.50 2.01 36.76
N ALA A 333 15.43 1.43 37.30
CA ALA A 333 14.70 2.00 38.44
C ALA A 333 14.24 0.86 39.38
N ALA A 334 15.02 0.56 40.41
CA ALA A 334 14.71 -0.49 41.38
C ALA A 334 14.89 0.03 42.82
N SER A 335 13.80 -0.03 43.60
CA SER A 335 13.79 0.11 45.08
C SER A 335 14.13 1.52 45.64
N PRO A 336 13.88 1.78 46.94
CA PRO A 336 12.57 1.61 47.59
C PRO A 336 12.22 2.79 48.55
N SER A 337 11.06 2.68 49.24
CA SER A 337 10.68 3.46 50.45
C SER A 337 10.28 4.94 50.20
N LEU A 338 9.54 5.64 51.07
CA LEU A 338 8.91 5.27 52.35
C LEU A 338 7.61 6.10 52.56
N SER A 339 6.72 5.66 53.45
CA SER A 339 5.37 6.22 53.64
C SER A 339 5.27 7.42 54.60
N ARG A 340 4.36 8.37 54.32
CA ARG A 340 3.67 9.15 55.38
C ARG A 340 2.32 9.74 54.92
N SER A 341 1.49 10.10 55.89
CA SER A 341 0.11 10.60 55.80
C SER A 341 -0.19 11.47 57.05
N MET A 342 -1.32 12.17 57.22
CA MET A 342 -2.55 12.35 56.41
C MET A 342 -2.57 13.81 55.87
N ASP A 343 -3.63 14.60 55.60
CA ASP A 343 -5.13 14.57 55.59
C ASP A 343 -5.58 15.84 54.77
N ALA A 344 -6.83 16.20 54.41
CA ALA A 344 -8.20 15.66 54.55
C ALA A 344 -9.16 16.35 53.50
N PHE A 345 -10.48 16.20 53.67
CA PHE A 345 -11.64 17.02 53.21
C PHE A 345 -11.38 18.41 52.55
N GLN A 346 -12.14 18.85 51.53
CA GLN A 346 -13.60 19.07 51.62
C GLN A 346 -14.36 19.02 50.26
N ASP A 347 -15.69 18.96 50.35
CA ASP A 347 -16.64 18.87 49.22
C ASP A 347 -16.97 20.23 48.59
N VAL A 348 -17.53 20.23 47.35
CA VAL A 348 -18.62 21.12 46.86
C VAL A 348 -18.85 20.92 45.35
N ARG A 349 -20.09 20.56 45.02
CA ARG A 349 -20.83 20.80 43.76
C ARG A 349 -22.14 21.52 44.16
N PRO A 350 -22.92 22.16 43.25
CA PRO A 350 -22.94 22.00 41.80
C PRO A 350 -23.02 23.29 40.95
N GLY A 351 -22.90 23.14 39.63
CA GLY A 351 -23.31 24.11 38.60
C GLY A 351 -24.03 23.38 37.46
N ARG A 352 -25.09 23.97 36.89
CA ARG A 352 -26.02 23.29 35.97
C ARG A 352 -26.52 24.24 34.88
N GLU A 353 -26.05 24.06 33.66
CA GLU A 353 -26.62 24.73 32.48
C GLU A 353 -27.12 23.74 31.41
N ARG A 354 -28.03 24.22 30.56
CA ARG A 354 -28.86 23.40 29.68
C ARG A 354 -29.31 24.20 28.45
N LEU A 355 -28.78 23.83 27.30
CA LEU A 355 -29.32 24.16 25.97
C LEU A 355 -29.48 22.82 25.24
N GLN A 356 -30.69 22.32 25.01
CA GLN A 356 -31.59 22.74 23.92
C GLN A 356 -30.92 22.64 22.56
N GLY A 357 -31.23 21.57 21.83
CA GLY A 357 -31.25 21.61 20.36
C GLY A 357 -32.70 21.65 19.86
N PRO A 358 -32.91 21.89 18.57
CA PRO A 358 -34.06 21.36 17.86
C PRO A 358 -33.66 20.43 16.70
N THR A 359 -34.65 19.66 16.28
CA THR A 359 -34.71 18.81 15.08
C THR A 359 -34.47 19.59 13.78
N GLU A 360 -34.16 18.87 12.70
CA GLU A 360 -34.47 19.09 11.26
C GLU A 360 -33.25 18.76 10.35
N THR A 361 -33.36 18.37 9.07
CA THR A 361 -34.43 17.67 8.32
C THR A 361 -33.77 17.00 7.10
N ILE A 362 -34.31 15.85 6.64
CA ILE A 362 -33.79 15.16 5.45
C ILE A 362 -34.14 15.94 4.18
N LEU A 363 -33.13 16.36 3.40
CA LEU A 363 -33.31 16.90 2.05
C LEU A 363 -32.39 16.19 1.04
N LEU A 364 -33.03 15.54 0.07
CA LEU A 364 -32.38 14.96 -1.11
C LEU A 364 -32.50 15.92 -2.30
N PRO A 365 -31.39 16.34 -2.94
CA PRO A 365 -31.40 16.69 -4.35
C PRO A 365 -31.50 15.39 -5.17
N GLY A 366 -32.33 15.26 -6.21
CA GLY A 366 -33.12 16.29 -6.90
C GLY A 366 -32.80 16.24 -8.38
N HIS A 367 -33.62 15.53 -9.17
CA HIS A 367 -33.36 15.33 -10.59
C HIS A 367 -33.34 16.66 -11.37
N LEU A 368 -32.29 16.88 -12.16
CA LEU A 368 -32.35 17.78 -13.32
C LEU A 368 -32.32 16.98 -14.63
N LYS A 369 -33.10 17.44 -15.60
CA LYS A 369 -33.42 16.70 -16.83
C LYS A 369 -32.41 16.97 -17.94
N ARG A 370 -32.35 16.03 -18.90
CA ARG A 370 -31.74 16.23 -20.22
C ARG A 370 -32.24 17.55 -20.84
N HIS A 371 -31.34 18.28 -21.48
CA HIS A 371 -31.67 18.99 -22.72
C HIS A 371 -31.00 18.26 -23.88
N VAL A 372 -31.75 18.09 -24.97
CA VAL A 372 -31.26 17.58 -26.24
C VAL A 372 -31.11 18.76 -27.19
N SER A 373 -29.96 18.85 -27.86
CA SER A 373 -29.72 19.80 -28.94
C SER A 373 -29.24 19.02 -30.16
N GLU A 374 -30.13 18.80 -31.12
CA GLU A 374 -29.75 18.29 -32.44
C GLU A 374 -29.02 19.37 -33.24
N THR A 375 -27.86 19.06 -33.82
CA THR A 375 -27.28 19.83 -34.92
C THR A 375 -26.89 18.90 -36.06
N ARG A 376 -27.75 18.87 -37.08
CA ARG A 376 -27.46 18.16 -38.34
C ARG A 376 -26.42 18.94 -39.14
N LEU A 377 -25.27 18.34 -39.41
CA LEU A 377 -24.43 18.75 -40.55
C LEU A 377 -24.10 17.51 -41.39
N SER A 378 -24.39 17.61 -42.69
CA SER A 378 -24.11 16.59 -43.68
C SER A 378 -22.94 17.02 -44.55
N GLN A 379 -22.03 16.10 -44.89
CA GLN A 379 -21.21 16.28 -46.10
C GLN A 379 -20.66 14.98 -46.71
N ARG A 380 -21.12 14.76 -47.95
CA ARG A 380 -20.50 14.11 -49.11
C ARG A 380 -19.31 13.13 -48.90
N ARG A 381 -19.54 11.90 -49.35
CA ARG A 381 -18.48 10.98 -49.84
C ARG A 381 -17.57 11.68 -50.87
N ARG A 382 -16.27 11.39 -50.81
CA ARG A 382 -15.42 11.19 -52.01
C ARG A 382 -14.61 9.90 -51.82
N ARG A 383 -14.55 9.07 -52.86
CA ARG A 383 -13.60 7.96 -52.95
C ARG A 383 -12.29 8.49 -53.52
N SER A 384 -11.17 8.02 -52.99
CA SER A 384 -9.86 8.07 -53.63
C SER A 384 -9.20 6.71 -53.44
N MET A 385 -8.59 6.16 -54.50
CA MET A 385 -7.75 4.97 -54.41
C MET A 385 -6.30 5.43 -54.41
N ILE A 386 -5.51 4.93 -53.46
CA ILE A 386 -4.05 5.10 -53.38
C ILE A 386 -3.48 3.69 -53.17
N PRO A 387 -2.39 3.29 -53.87
CA PRO A 387 -1.98 1.90 -53.92
C PRO A 387 -1.40 1.38 -52.60
N MET A 388 -1.47 0.07 -52.42
CA MET A 388 -0.97 -0.64 -51.25
C MET A 388 0.56 -0.64 -51.25
N VAL A 389 1.15 -0.13 -50.17
CA VAL A 389 2.57 -0.31 -49.84
C VAL A 389 2.61 -1.18 -48.58
N ASP A 390 3.44 -2.22 -48.58
CA ASP A 390 3.50 -3.18 -47.48
C ASP A 390 4.03 -2.52 -46.21
N LEU A 391 3.10 -2.17 -45.31
CA LEU A 391 3.42 -1.77 -43.94
C LEU A 391 3.78 -3.01 -43.12
N PRO A 392 4.80 -2.94 -42.23
CA PRO A 392 5.05 -4.00 -41.27
C PRO A 392 3.81 -4.23 -40.40
N PRO A 393 3.59 -5.46 -39.89
CA PRO A 393 2.42 -5.78 -39.08
C PRO A 393 2.32 -4.81 -37.90
N PRO A 394 1.11 -4.30 -37.58
CA PRO A 394 0.96 -3.26 -36.57
C PRO A 394 1.47 -3.76 -35.22
N HIS A 395 2.36 -2.98 -34.60
CA HIS A 395 2.65 -3.12 -33.18
C HIS A 395 1.35 -2.86 -32.41
N ILE A 396 0.69 -3.93 -31.96
CA ILE A 396 -0.43 -3.85 -31.02
C ILE A 396 0.14 -3.47 -29.67
N THR A 397 0.41 -2.18 -29.47
CA THR A 397 0.59 -1.65 -28.13
C THR A 397 -0.77 -1.75 -27.42
N LYS A 398 -0.77 -2.26 -26.18
CA LYS A 398 -1.97 -2.31 -25.33
C LYS A 398 -2.26 -0.93 -24.71
N ASP A 399 -2.21 0.13 -25.51
CA ASP A 399 -2.49 1.50 -25.09
C ASP A 399 -4.01 1.73 -25.01
N ILE A 400 -4.66 0.93 -24.15
CA ILE A 400 -6.03 1.14 -23.73
C ILE A 400 -6.02 2.38 -22.81
N PRO A 401 -6.87 3.40 -23.06
CA PRO A 401 -6.88 4.63 -22.26
C PRO A 401 -6.98 4.37 -20.76
N ASP A 402 -6.24 5.15 -19.98
CA ASP A 402 -5.91 4.91 -18.57
C ASP A 402 -7.06 5.23 -17.58
N ASP A 403 -8.31 5.21 -18.04
CA ASP A 403 -9.49 5.64 -17.28
C ASP A 403 -10.78 4.90 -17.70
N LEU A 404 -11.54 4.44 -16.69
CA LEU A 404 -12.93 3.94 -16.61
C LEU A 404 -13.56 3.05 -17.71
N ASP A 405 -13.08 3.01 -18.95
CA ASP A 405 -13.78 2.44 -20.11
C ASP A 405 -13.87 0.91 -20.08
N VAL A 406 -12.96 0.22 -19.39
CA VAL A 406 -13.10 -1.21 -19.07
C VAL A 406 -14.23 -1.43 -18.06
N LEU A 407 -14.32 -0.58 -17.04
CA LEU A 407 -15.42 -0.65 -16.06
C LEU A 407 -16.77 -0.33 -16.73
N ASN A 408 -16.86 0.67 -17.62
CA ASN A 408 -18.09 1.00 -18.36
C ASN A 408 -18.52 -0.06 -19.41
N LYS A 409 -17.67 -1.06 -19.68
CA LYS A 409 -17.99 -2.22 -20.54
C LYS A 409 -18.32 -3.47 -19.73
N LEU A 410 -17.83 -3.54 -18.49
CA LEU A 410 -18.08 -4.63 -17.55
C LEU A 410 -19.24 -4.32 -16.59
N PHE A 411 -19.58 -3.05 -16.35
CA PHE A 411 -20.66 -2.57 -15.48
C PHE A 411 -21.56 -1.58 -16.23
#